data_AF-A0A2C5Z7B8-F1
#
_entry.id   AF-A0A2C5Z7B8-F1
#
_cell.length_a   1.000
_cell.length_b   1.000
_cell.length_c   1.000
_cell.angle_alpha   90.00
_cell.angle_beta   90.00
_cell.angle_gamma   90.00
#
_symmetry.space_group_name_H-M   'P 1'
#
loop_
_entity.id
_entity.type
_entity.pdbx_description
1 polymer ?
#
loop_
_entity_poly.entity_id
_entity_poly.type
_entity_poly.pdbx_seq_one_letter_code
_entity_poly.pdbx_strand_id
1 'polypeptide(L)'
;MHPAISELVRSTLYPTLKDAEAVTKHPKVVGIKGRLFWLHHEQLEAAAASHDPLNTSHVNEFEIEMTAALVSHLVRQGVYSQGDIAVITPYLGQLHKLRRRMESMFEICLSDRDLQDLEALESRNPTNQEPARRMATKSTLLRSVRVATVDNFQGEEAKVIVISLVRSNPEKRCGFLSTSNRINVLLSRAQHGMYIIGNANTYENVPMWADVIAMLRSASRFGSSLELECPRHPDARLAWVQLAL
;
A
#
# COMPACT_ATOMS: atom_id res chain seq x y z
N MET A 1 -9.30 -14.25 -0.29
CA MET A 1 -9.66 -12.83 -0.08
C MET A 1 -11.13 -12.73 0.29
N HIS A 2 -11.49 -11.87 1.24
CA HIS A 2 -12.89 -11.66 1.65
C HIS A 2 -13.74 -11.08 0.48
N PRO A 3 -15.05 -11.41 0.37
CA PRO A 3 -15.94 -10.97 -0.73
C PRO A 3 -15.89 -9.48 -1.07
N ALA A 4 -15.82 -8.62 -0.06
CA ALA A 4 -15.73 -7.17 -0.26
C ALA A 4 -14.46 -6.72 -1.02
N ILE A 5 -13.41 -7.55 -1.05
CA ILE A 5 -12.16 -7.32 -1.78
C ILE A 5 -12.22 -8.02 -3.15
N SER A 6 -12.61 -9.29 -3.20
CA SER A 6 -12.73 -10.04 -4.47
C SER A 6 -13.74 -9.42 -5.41
N GLU A 7 -14.74 -8.69 -4.90
CA GLU A 7 -15.67 -7.92 -5.71
C GLU A 7 -14.96 -6.97 -6.66
N LEU A 8 -13.86 -6.33 -6.25
CA LEU A 8 -13.09 -5.44 -7.13
C LEU A 8 -12.56 -6.19 -8.35
N VAL A 9 -11.99 -7.38 -8.15
CA VAL A 9 -11.40 -8.18 -9.24
C VAL A 9 -12.49 -8.90 -10.06
N ARG A 10 -13.54 -9.38 -9.39
CA ARG A 10 -14.67 -10.09 -10.02
C ARG A 10 -15.40 -9.18 -10.99
N SER A 11 -15.68 -7.94 -10.57
CA SER A 11 -16.43 -6.99 -11.39
C SER A 11 -15.62 -6.42 -12.55
N THR A 12 -14.28 -6.46 -12.49
CA THR A 12 -13.43 -5.88 -13.55
C THR A 12 -12.78 -6.88 -14.49
N LEU A 13 -12.39 -8.08 -14.01
CA LEU A 13 -11.55 -9.01 -14.78
C LEU A 13 -12.06 -10.44 -14.80
N TYR A 14 -12.61 -10.93 -13.68
CA TYR A 14 -13.05 -12.32 -13.57
C TYR A 14 -14.52 -12.42 -13.14
N PRO A 15 -15.49 -12.13 -14.03
CA PRO A 15 -16.92 -12.13 -13.69
C PRO A 15 -17.44 -13.47 -13.14
N THR A 16 -16.77 -14.56 -13.49
CA THR A 16 -17.12 -15.93 -13.05
C THR A 16 -16.46 -16.33 -11.74
N LEU A 17 -15.65 -15.46 -11.12
CA LEU A 17 -14.99 -15.73 -9.84
C LEU A 17 -16.04 -15.97 -8.74
N LYS A 18 -15.89 -17.07 -8.01
CA LYS A 18 -16.75 -17.44 -6.88
C LYS A 18 -15.96 -17.42 -5.58
N ASP A 19 -16.56 -16.85 -4.55
CA ASP A 19 -15.98 -16.84 -3.21
C ASP A 19 -16.27 -18.16 -2.50
N ALA A 20 -15.23 -18.79 -1.93
CA ALA A 20 -15.40 -19.94 -1.05
C ALA A 20 -16.03 -19.53 0.29
N GLU A 21 -16.81 -20.41 0.93
CA GLU A 21 -17.45 -20.08 2.22
C GLU A 21 -16.43 -19.67 3.29
N ALA A 22 -15.26 -20.31 3.32
CA ALA A 22 -14.19 -20.01 4.28
C ALA A 22 -13.73 -18.54 4.22
N VAL A 23 -13.68 -17.92 3.03
CA VAL A 23 -13.18 -16.54 2.91
C VAL A 23 -14.19 -15.50 3.37
N THR A 24 -15.47 -15.85 3.45
CA THR A 24 -16.51 -15.00 4.05
C THR A 24 -16.33 -14.82 5.56
N LYS A 25 -15.66 -15.79 6.20
CA LYS A 25 -15.39 -15.82 7.65
C LYS A 25 -14.10 -15.10 8.04
N HIS A 26 -13.36 -14.53 7.08
CA HIS A 26 -12.16 -13.75 7.40
C HIS A 26 -12.49 -12.57 8.34
N PRO A 27 -11.74 -12.42 9.45
CA PRO A 27 -12.02 -11.39 10.45
C PRO A 27 -11.86 -9.98 9.87
N LYS A 28 -12.50 -9.00 10.53
CA LYS A 28 -12.26 -7.59 10.24
C LYS A 28 -10.82 -7.20 10.59
N VAL A 29 -10.35 -6.11 10.00
CA VAL A 29 -9.07 -5.51 10.38
C VAL A 29 -9.24 -4.80 11.72
N VAL A 30 -8.37 -5.10 12.68
CA VAL A 30 -8.41 -4.50 14.01
C VAL A 30 -7.86 -3.08 13.93
N GLY A 31 -8.49 -2.14 14.63
CA GLY A 31 -8.05 -0.75 14.67
C GLY A 31 -8.63 0.13 13.56
N ILE A 32 -9.35 -0.43 12.59
CA ILE A 32 -9.87 0.30 11.42
C ILE A 32 -11.32 -0.11 11.18
N LYS A 33 -12.20 0.87 10.94
CA LYS A 33 -13.65 0.66 10.82
C LYS A 33 -14.03 -0.21 9.61
N GLY A 34 -13.41 0.07 8.46
CA GLY A 34 -13.67 -0.62 7.19
C GLY A 34 -12.50 -1.50 6.77
N ARG A 35 -12.78 -2.67 6.19
CA ARG A 35 -11.72 -3.58 5.69
C ARG A 35 -11.15 -3.19 4.33
N LEU A 36 -11.83 -2.31 3.61
CA LEU A 36 -11.46 -1.87 2.27
C LEU A 36 -11.70 -0.37 2.19
N PHE A 37 -10.66 0.39 1.85
CA PHE A 37 -10.77 1.84 1.73
C PHE A 37 -9.74 2.41 0.76
N TRP A 38 -10.14 3.41 -0.02
CA TRP A 38 -9.25 4.28 -0.78
C TRP A 38 -9.08 5.62 -0.06
N LEU A 39 -7.88 5.84 0.45
CA LEU A 39 -7.42 7.11 1.01
C LEU A 39 -6.92 8.00 -0.13
N HIS A 40 -7.78 8.93 -0.54
CA HIS A 40 -7.51 9.86 -1.62
C HIS A 40 -6.72 11.08 -1.13
N HIS A 41 -5.71 11.47 -1.90
CA HIS A 41 -5.03 12.76 -1.79
C HIS A 41 -4.69 13.29 -3.18
N GLU A 42 -4.32 14.57 -3.25
CA GLU A 42 -3.87 15.22 -4.49
C GLU A 42 -2.41 15.69 -4.42
N GLN A 43 -1.68 15.33 -3.36
CA GLN A 43 -0.25 15.64 -3.21
C GLN A 43 0.56 15.06 -4.36
N LEU A 44 1.28 15.93 -5.08
CA LEU A 44 2.02 15.56 -6.28
C LEU A 44 3.27 14.73 -5.94
N GLU A 45 3.66 13.86 -6.88
CA GLU A 45 4.89 13.09 -6.77
C GLU A 45 6.14 13.96 -6.94
N ALA A 46 7.26 13.52 -6.37
CA ALA A 46 8.54 14.17 -6.54
C ALA A 46 8.89 14.22 -8.04
N ALA A 47 9.32 15.40 -8.51
CA ALA A 47 9.60 15.65 -9.91
C ALA A 47 8.43 15.37 -10.87
N ALA A 48 7.17 15.57 -10.44
CA ALA A 48 5.99 15.48 -11.31
C ALA A 48 6.11 16.30 -12.62
N ALA A 49 6.87 17.40 -12.60
CA ALA A 49 7.14 18.25 -13.76
C ALA A 49 8.32 17.81 -14.64
N SER A 50 9.15 16.84 -14.22
CA SER A 50 10.22 16.32 -15.06
C SER A 50 9.64 15.30 -16.03
N HIS A 51 9.57 15.68 -17.31
CA HIS A 51 9.00 14.87 -18.38
C HIS A 51 9.91 13.73 -18.86
N ASP A 52 10.84 13.23 -18.03
CA ASP A 52 11.77 12.19 -18.46
C ASP A 52 11.08 10.81 -18.51
N PRO A 53 10.84 10.22 -19.70
CA PRO A 53 10.22 8.91 -19.83
C PRO A 53 11.12 7.78 -19.32
N LEU A 54 12.41 8.06 -19.09
CA LEU A 54 13.39 7.12 -18.54
C LEU A 54 13.46 7.18 -17.01
N ASN A 55 12.80 8.15 -16.38
CA ASN A 55 12.75 8.22 -14.92
C ASN A 55 11.82 7.13 -14.38
N THR A 56 12.41 6.03 -13.93
CA THR A 56 11.71 4.89 -13.33
C THR A 56 11.58 5.01 -11.81
N SER A 57 12.17 6.04 -11.20
CA SER A 57 12.27 6.22 -9.74
C SER A 57 11.27 7.27 -9.24
N HIS A 58 9.98 6.95 -9.35
CA HIS A 58 8.93 7.80 -8.80
C HIS A 58 8.83 7.64 -7.27
N VAL A 59 8.57 8.76 -6.59
CA VAL A 59 8.45 8.84 -5.13
C VAL A 59 7.36 9.83 -4.76
N ASN A 60 6.57 9.51 -3.75
CA ASN A 60 5.58 10.39 -3.16
C ASN A 60 5.73 10.41 -1.63
N GLU A 61 6.26 11.52 -1.09
CA GLU A 61 6.54 11.69 0.34
C GLU A 61 5.28 11.65 1.20
N PHE A 62 4.18 12.21 0.70
CA PHE A 62 2.91 12.16 1.42
C PHE A 62 2.44 10.72 1.60
N GLU A 63 2.50 9.91 0.54
CA GLU A 63 2.15 8.50 0.64
C GLU A 63 3.09 7.71 1.57
N ILE A 64 4.38 8.06 1.63
CA ILE A 64 5.34 7.44 2.56
C ILE A 64 4.91 7.67 4.01
N GLU A 65 4.60 8.91 4.37
CA GLU A 65 4.18 9.27 5.73
C GLU A 65 2.85 8.62 6.10
N MET A 66 1.85 8.66 5.20
CA MET A 66 0.55 8.04 5.43
C MET A 66 0.66 6.52 5.56
N THR A 67 1.48 5.88 4.73
CA THR A 67 1.73 4.44 4.80
C THR A 67 2.41 4.07 6.12
N ALA A 68 3.46 4.78 6.50
CA ALA A 68 4.18 4.52 7.75
C ALA A 68 3.27 4.72 8.98
N ALA A 69 2.44 5.75 8.99
CA ALA A 69 1.47 6.00 10.05
C ALA A 69 0.42 4.86 10.16
N LEU A 70 -0.15 4.44 9.03
CA LEU A 70 -1.15 3.37 8.98
C LEU A 70 -0.56 2.03 9.41
N VAL A 71 0.61 1.67 8.90
CA VAL A 71 1.31 0.43 9.28
C VAL A 71 1.68 0.45 10.75
N SER A 72 2.18 1.57 11.27
CA SER A 72 2.48 1.72 12.70
C SER A 72 1.23 1.51 13.56
N HIS A 73 0.11 2.10 13.17
CA HIS A 73 -1.17 1.90 13.84
C HIS A 73 -1.60 0.44 13.86
N LEU A 74 -1.52 -0.26 12.71
CA LEU A 74 -1.86 -1.68 12.60
C LEU A 74 -0.94 -2.55 13.47
N VAL A 75 0.37 -2.35 13.40
CA VAL A 75 1.35 -3.11 14.21
C VAL A 75 1.12 -2.89 15.70
N ARG A 76 0.77 -1.68 16.13
CA ARG A 76 0.45 -1.34 17.53
C ARG A 76 -0.82 -2.01 18.05
N GLN A 77 -1.68 -2.57 17.19
CA GLN A 77 -2.90 -3.26 17.63
C GLN A 77 -2.64 -4.55 18.42
N GLY A 78 -1.44 -5.14 18.36
CA GLY A 78 -1.15 -6.29 19.20
C GLY A 78 -1.44 -7.66 18.56
N VAL A 79 -2.11 -7.70 17.40
CA VAL A 79 -2.75 -8.94 16.89
C VAL A 79 -2.12 -9.54 15.63
N TYR A 80 -1.26 -8.78 14.94
CA TYR A 80 -0.64 -9.20 13.69
C TYR A 80 0.75 -9.77 13.93
N SER A 81 1.00 -10.94 13.35
CA SER A 81 2.30 -11.64 13.38
C SER A 81 3.17 -11.25 12.18
N GLN A 82 4.40 -11.73 12.14
CA GLN A 82 5.32 -11.58 11.00
C GLN A 82 4.64 -12.03 9.70
N GLY A 83 4.71 -11.18 8.68
CA GLY A 83 4.13 -11.43 7.35
C GLY A 83 2.62 -11.20 7.23
N ASP A 84 1.91 -10.93 8.33
CA ASP A 84 0.46 -10.65 8.27
C ASP A 84 0.14 -9.30 7.60
N ILE A 85 1.06 -8.35 7.66
CA ILE A 85 0.94 -7.03 7.03
C ILE A 85 1.99 -6.92 5.92
N ALA A 86 1.53 -6.56 4.73
CA ALA A 86 2.43 -6.19 3.63
C ALA A 86 2.12 -4.80 3.07
N VAL A 87 3.17 -4.09 2.68
CA VAL A 87 3.12 -2.84 1.93
C VAL A 87 3.56 -3.11 0.50
N ILE A 88 2.74 -2.73 -0.46
CA ILE A 88 3.04 -2.90 -1.89
C ILE A 88 3.11 -1.53 -2.54
N THR A 89 4.15 -1.32 -3.35
CA THR A 89 4.33 -0.10 -4.16
C THR A 89 4.84 -0.45 -5.56
N PRO A 90 4.45 0.26 -6.62
CA PRO A 90 4.93 -0.01 -7.98
C PRO A 90 6.37 0.42 -8.25
N TYR A 91 6.94 1.31 -7.42
CA TYR A 91 8.24 1.93 -7.71
C TYR A 91 9.28 1.63 -6.65
N LEU A 92 10.47 1.25 -7.10
CA LEU A 92 11.58 0.88 -6.23
C LEU A 92 12.10 2.07 -5.41
N GLY A 93 12.09 3.29 -5.97
CA GLY A 93 12.42 4.50 -5.24
C GLY A 93 11.51 4.73 -4.03
N GLN A 94 10.19 4.53 -4.21
CA GLN A 94 9.22 4.57 -3.11
C GLN A 94 9.47 3.46 -2.09
N LEU A 95 9.75 2.23 -2.54
CA LEU A 95 10.06 1.10 -1.67
C LEU A 95 11.26 1.41 -0.77
N HIS A 96 12.34 1.93 -1.35
CA HIS A 96 13.55 2.29 -0.62
C HIS A 96 13.25 3.32 0.49
N LYS A 97 12.49 4.37 0.19
CA LYS A 97 12.13 5.39 1.19
C LYS A 97 11.16 4.87 2.25
N LEU A 98 10.15 4.09 1.85
CA LEU A 98 9.24 3.41 2.77
C LEU A 98 10.01 2.54 3.77
N ARG A 99 10.96 1.74 3.26
CA ARG A 99 11.85 0.91 4.07
C ARG A 99 12.58 1.77 5.11
N ARG A 100 13.34 2.77 4.68
CA ARG A 100 14.10 3.65 5.60
C ARG A 100 13.21 4.35 6.62
N ARG A 101 12.03 4.82 6.20
CA ARG A 101 11.07 5.51 7.08
C ARG A 101 10.54 4.61 8.19
N MET A 102 10.35 3.33 7.89
CA MET A 102 9.77 2.34 8.80
C MET A 102 10.84 1.54 9.58
N GLU A 103 12.10 1.53 9.15
CA GLU A 103 13.22 0.80 9.80
C GLU A 103 13.42 1.20 11.27
N SER A 104 13.12 2.45 11.62
CA SER A 104 13.17 2.92 13.01
C SER A 104 12.01 2.46 13.88
N MET A 105 10.95 1.88 13.27
CA MET A 105 9.67 1.59 13.92
C MET A 105 9.47 0.09 14.18
N PHE A 106 9.98 -0.79 13.32
CA PHE A 106 9.89 -2.26 13.42
C PHE A 106 10.86 -2.96 12.43
N GLU A 107 10.99 -4.29 12.54
CA GLU A 107 11.78 -5.08 11.59
C GLU A 107 11.09 -5.10 10.22
N ILE A 108 11.83 -4.79 9.15
CA ILE A 108 11.31 -4.84 7.78
C ILE A 108 11.89 -6.05 7.08
N CYS A 109 11.01 -6.88 6.52
CA CYS A 109 11.42 -7.98 5.66
C CYS A 109 11.27 -7.55 4.19
N LEU A 110 12.30 -7.84 3.40
CA LEU A 110 12.31 -7.72 1.94
C LEU A 110 12.69 -9.09 1.37
N SER A 111 12.29 -9.37 0.12
CA SER A 111 12.81 -10.56 -0.57
C SER A 111 14.23 -10.35 -1.05
N ASP A 112 14.96 -11.43 -1.31
CA ASP A 112 16.28 -11.37 -1.95
C ASP A 112 16.21 -10.63 -3.30
N ARG A 113 15.09 -10.76 -4.02
CA ARG A 113 14.85 -10.05 -5.29
C ARG A 113 14.75 -8.55 -5.08
N ASP A 114 13.92 -8.10 -4.12
CA ASP A 114 13.79 -6.68 -3.79
C ASP A 114 15.13 -6.09 -3.30
N LEU A 115 15.91 -6.85 -2.53
CA LEU A 115 17.23 -6.43 -2.06
C LEU A 115 18.21 -6.24 -3.23
N GLN A 116 18.28 -7.21 -4.15
CA GLN A 116 19.12 -7.11 -5.34
C GLN A 116 18.71 -5.93 -6.24
N ASP A 117 17.41 -5.70 -6.41
CA ASP A 117 16.90 -4.57 -7.17
C ASP A 117 17.32 -3.24 -6.53
N LEU A 118 17.21 -3.12 -5.20
CA LEU A 118 17.64 -1.93 -4.44
C LEU A 118 19.13 -1.68 -4.57
N GLU A 119 19.98 -2.70 -4.42
CA GLU A 119 21.43 -2.59 -4.58
C GLU A 119 21.80 -2.12 -6.00
N ALA A 120 21.11 -2.63 -7.02
CA ALA A 120 21.27 -2.21 -8.40
C ALA A 120 20.82 -0.75 -8.63
N LEU A 121 19.81 -0.26 -7.91
CA LEU A 121 19.39 1.14 -7.97
C LEU A 121 20.41 2.07 -7.30
N GLU A 122 20.92 1.69 -6.12
CA GLU A 122 21.88 2.48 -5.35
C GLU A 122 23.22 2.65 -6.09
N SER A 123 23.69 1.59 -6.76
CA SER A 123 24.91 1.65 -7.58
C SER A 123 24.84 2.62 -8.77
N ARG A 124 23.62 2.96 -9.25
CA ARG A 124 23.41 3.89 -10.37
C ARG A 124 23.36 5.36 -9.94
N ASN A 125 23.10 5.64 -8.66
CA ASN A 125 22.96 6.99 -8.10
C ASN A 125 23.98 7.23 -6.96
N PRO A 126 25.28 7.34 -7.26
CA PRO A 126 26.34 7.44 -6.24
C PRO A 126 26.33 8.75 -5.42
N THR A 127 25.50 9.73 -5.76
CA THR A 127 25.41 11.03 -5.08
C THR A 127 24.51 11.04 -3.83
N ASN A 128 23.70 10.00 -3.59
CA ASN A 128 22.91 9.85 -2.35
C ASN A 128 23.65 8.98 -1.31
N GLN A 129 24.95 9.21 -1.12
CA GLN A 129 25.70 8.61 0.00
C GLN A 129 25.29 9.26 1.32
N GLU A 130 24.10 8.91 1.80
CA GLU A 130 23.77 9.05 3.21
C GLU A 130 24.30 7.83 3.96
N PRO A 131 24.93 8.01 5.12
CA PRO A 131 25.72 6.97 5.76
C PRO A 131 24.87 5.75 6.10
N ALA A 132 25.32 4.58 5.66
CA ALA A 132 24.83 3.27 6.06
C ALA A 132 24.89 3.16 7.58
N ARG A 133 23.75 3.41 8.25
CA ARG A 133 23.64 3.20 9.70
C ARG A 133 23.70 1.69 9.96
N ARG A 134 24.73 1.29 10.71
CA ARG A 134 24.98 -0.07 11.19
C ARG A 134 23.69 -0.71 11.70
N MET A 135 23.40 -1.90 11.20
CA MET A 135 22.35 -2.80 11.66
C MET A 135 22.36 -2.87 13.20
N ALA A 136 21.27 -2.42 13.81
CA ALA A 136 21.07 -2.59 15.24
C ALA A 136 20.95 -4.08 15.59
N THR A 137 21.68 -4.48 16.61
CA THR A 137 21.81 -5.84 17.13
C THR A 137 20.52 -6.34 17.78
N LYS A 138 20.25 -7.65 17.56
CA LYS A 138 19.09 -8.45 17.99
C LYS A 138 18.59 -8.20 19.43
N SER A 139 17.25 -8.11 19.59
CA SER A 139 16.53 -8.70 20.75
C SER A 139 15.00 -8.72 20.56
N THR A 140 14.44 -9.94 20.67
CA THR A 140 13.09 -10.30 21.15
C THR A 140 11.86 -9.82 20.35
N LEU A 141 11.22 -10.75 19.62
CA LEU A 141 9.83 -10.69 19.12
C LEU A 141 9.46 -9.46 18.26
N LEU A 142 10.35 -9.00 17.36
CA LEU A 142 10.00 -7.93 16.44
C LEU A 142 8.95 -8.42 15.43
N ARG A 143 7.78 -7.77 15.41
CA ARG A 143 6.78 -7.99 14.36
C ARG A 143 7.35 -7.44 13.06
N SER A 144 7.52 -8.31 12.08
CA SER A 144 8.05 -7.87 10.79
C SER A 144 6.95 -7.52 9.81
N VAL A 145 7.14 -6.41 9.10
CA VAL A 145 6.28 -5.96 8.00
C VAL A 145 6.98 -6.29 6.69
N ARG A 146 6.25 -6.90 5.75
CA ARG A 146 6.77 -7.12 4.40
C ARG A 146 6.60 -5.85 3.59
N VAL A 147 7.65 -5.39 2.91
CA VAL A 147 7.55 -4.33 1.90
C VAL A 147 8.04 -4.92 0.59
N ALA A 148 7.35 -4.67 -0.52
CA ALA A 148 7.72 -5.26 -1.81
C ALA A 148 7.22 -4.42 -2.99
N THR A 149 7.87 -4.61 -4.13
CA THR A 149 7.31 -4.11 -5.39
C THR A 149 6.14 -5.00 -5.85
N VAL A 150 5.29 -4.47 -6.72
CA VAL A 150 4.16 -5.25 -7.29
C VAL A 150 4.64 -6.53 -7.98
N ASP A 151 5.69 -6.43 -8.79
CA ASP A 151 6.21 -7.57 -9.56
C ASP A 151 6.85 -8.61 -8.61
N ASN A 152 7.58 -8.16 -7.58
CA ASN A 152 8.23 -9.07 -6.62
C ASN A 152 7.25 -9.71 -5.62
N PHE A 153 6.07 -9.11 -5.40
CA PHE A 153 5.02 -9.67 -4.54
C PHE A 153 4.05 -10.61 -5.29
N GLN A 154 4.29 -10.89 -6.58
CA GLN A 154 3.43 -11.79 -7.35
C GLN A 154 3.43 -13.21 -6.77
N GLY A 155 2.24 -13.74 -6.52
CA GLY A 155 2.05 -15.08 -5.93
C GLY A 155 2.06 -15.10 -4.40
N GLU A 156 2.46 -14.00 -3.76
CA GLU A 156 2.37 -13.83 -2.32
C GLU A 156 1.00 -13.26 -1.92
N GLU A 157 0.63 -13.42 -0.65
CA GLU A 157 -0.58 -12.87 -0.03
C GLU A 157 -0.31 -12.49 1.43
N ALA A 158 -1.11 -11.57 1.97
CA ALA A 158 -1.06 -11.21 3.39
C ALA A 158 -2.46 -10.94 3.95
N LYS A 159 -2.60 -10.98 5.28
CA LYS A 159 -3.88 -10.68 5.94
C LYS A 159 -4.32 -9.24 5.64
N VAL A 160 -3.40 -8.29 5.76
CA VAL A 160 -3.64 -6.87 5.51
C VAL A 160 -2.64 -6.35 4.49
N ILE A 161 -3.14 -5.71 3.43
CA ILE A 161 -2.31 -5.06 2.41
C ILE A 161 -2.51 -3.55 2.47
N VAL A 162 -1.40 -2.80 2.52
CA VAL A 162 -1.38 -1.35 2.32
C VAL A 162 -0.71 -1.07 0.98
N ILE A 163 -1.35 -0.29 0.13
CA ILE A 163 -0.89 0.03 -1.22
C ILE A 163 -0.54 1.52 -1.28
N SER A 164 0.68 1.83 -1.69
CA SER A 164 1.08 3.18 -2.11
C SER A 164 1.16 3.20 -3.64
N LEU A 165 0.32 4.00 -4.28
CA LEU A 165 0.22 4.08 -5.75
C LEU A 165 1.29 4.99 -6.37
N VAL A 166 1.78 5.98 -5.62
CA VAL A 166 2.86 6.92 -5.92
C VAL A 166 2.48 7.98 -6.95
N ARG A 167 1.93 7.59 -8.11
CA ARG A 167 1.71 8.52 -9.22
C ARG A 167 0.64 9.55 -8.85
N SER A 168 1.06 10.81 -8.91
CA SER A 168 0.20 11.96 -8.71
C SER A 168 0.77 13.12 -9.52
N ASN A 169 0.18 13.37 -10.70
CA ASN A 169 0.66 14.38 -11.63
C ASN A 169 -0.49 15.02 -12.42
N PRO A 170 -0.36 16.28 -12.87
CA PRO A 170 -1.40 16.97 -13.64
C PRO A 170 -1.75 16.30 -14.97
N GLU A 171 -0.81 15.56 -15.57
CA GLU A 171 -1.03 14.90 -16.87
C GLU A 171 -1.82 13.59 -16.77
N LYS A 172 -2.23 13.17 -15.56
CA LYS A 172 -2.95 11.92 -15.30
C LYS A 172 -2.24 10.68 -15.86
N ARG A 173 -0.90 10.67 -15.76
CA ARG A 173 -0.04 9.55 -16.15
C ARG A 173 0.13 8.59 -14.99
N CYS A 174 -0.51 7.43 -15.09
CA CYS A 174 -0.44 6.34 -14.11
C CYS A 174 0.77 5.41 -14.28
N GLY A 175 1.47 5.48 -15.42
CA GLY A 175 2.71 4.75 -15.68
C GLY A 175 2.62 3.24 -15.48
N PHE A 176 3.38 2.72 -14.52
CA PHE A 176 3.59 1.28 -14.28
C PHE A 176 2.28 0.52 -14.03
N LEU A 177 1.28 1.18 -13.45
CA LEU A 177 -0.03 0.62 -13.09
C LEU A 177 -1.11 0.87 -14.15
N SER A 178 -0.72 1.00 -15.42
CA SER A 178 -1.64 1.12 -16.56
C SER A 178 -2.16 -0.22 -17.08
N THR A 179 -1.53 -1.34 -16.72
CA THR A 179 -1.87 -2.66 -17.26
C THR A 179 -2.77 -3.44 -16.31
N SER A 180 -3.82 -4.07 -16.86
CA SER A 180 -4.80 -4.83 -16.06
C SER A 180 -4.16 -5.97 -15.27
N ASN A 181 -3.09 -6.61 -15.77
CA ASN A 181 -2.39 -7.67 -15.06
C ASN A 181 -1.75 -7.17 -13.76
N ARG A 182 -1.13 -5.99 -13.77
CA ARG A 182 -0.52 -5.41 -12.57
C ARG A 182 -1.55 -4.91 -11.58
N ILE A 183 -2.64 -4.32 -12.07
CA ILE A 183 -3.77 -3.92 -11.23
C ILE A 183 -4.39 -5.16 -10.58
N ASN A 184 -4.59 -6.25 -11.34
CA ASN A 184 -5.07 -7.52 -10.83
C ASN A 184 -4.16 -8.07 -9.73
N VAL A 185 -2.84 -8.12 -9.99
CA VAL A 185 -1.87 -8.54 -8.98
C VAL A 185 -2.08 -7.69 -7.74
N LEU A 186 -2.04 -6.37 -7.84
CA LEU A 186 -2.18 -5.46 -6.70
C LEU A 186 -3.47 -5.67 -5.88
N LEU A 187 -4.63 -5.81 -6.54
CA LEU A 187 -5.94 -5.94 -5.89
C LEU A 187 -6.23 -7.35 -5.34
N SER A 188 -5.43 -8.36 -5.70
CA SER A 188 -5.66 -9.77 -5.34
C SER A 188 -4.80 -10.28 -4.18
N ARG A 189 -4.00 -9.41 -3.53
CA ARG A 189 -3.05 -9.82 -2.48
C ARG A 189 -3.61 -9.90 -1.06
N ALA A 190 -4.74 -9.26 -0.81
CA ALA A 190 -5.28 -9.09 0.53
C ALA A 190 -6.28 -10.20 0.91
N GLN A 191 -6.07 -10.84 2.07
CA GLN A 191 -7.03 -11.81 2.60
C GLN A 191 -8.14 -11.14 3.40
N HIS A 192 -7.81 -10.32 4.40
CA HIS A 192 -8.75 -9.75 5.37
C HIS A 192 -9.12 -8.30 5.06
N GLY A 193 -8.13 -7.48 4.70
CA GLY A 193 -8.33 -6.06 4.40
C GLY A 193 -7.27 -5.43 3.50
N MET A 194 -7.65 -4.36 2.81
CA MET A 194 -6.84 -3.64 1.84
C MET A 194 -7.05 -2.13 1.96
N TYR A 195 -5.96 -1.38 1.99
CA TYR A 195 -5.97 0.08 2.08
C TYR A 195 -5.15 0.67 0.95
N ILE A 196 -5.80 1.42 0.06
CA ILE A 196 -5.16 2.04 -1.09
C ILE A 196 -4.93 3.51 -0.78
N ILE A 197 -3.69 3.97 -0.91
CA ILE A 197 -3.30 5.38 -0.74
C ILE A 197 -2.87 5.88 -2.12
N GLY A 198 -3.56 6.90 -2.64
CA GLY A 198 -3.21 7.46 -3.93
C GLY A 198 -4.15 8.53 -4.48
N ASN A 199 -3.69 9.19 -5.54
CA ASN A 199 -4.44 10.21 -6.26
C ASN A 199 -5.35 9.60 -7.33
N ALA A 200 -6.63 9.40 -7.00
CA ALA A 200 -7.64 8.84 -7.92
C ALA A 200 -7.72 9.57 -9.26
N ASN A 201 -7.54 10.90 -9.28
CA ASN A 201 -7.60 11.71 -10.50
C ASN A 201 -6.47 11.35 -11.49
N THR A 202 -5.37 10.75 -11.00
CA THR A 202 -4.26 10.28 -11.85
C THR A 202 -4.56 8.92 -12.51
N TYR A 203 -5.46 8.12 -11.93
CA TYR A 203 -5.74 6.75 -12.37
C TYR A 203 -7.05 6.58 -13.13
N GLU A 204 -7.98 7.54 -13.02
CA GLU A 204 -9.33 7.46 -13.61
C GLU A 204 -9.35 7.29 -15.14
N ASN A 205 -8.26 7.63 -15.85
CA ASN A 205 -8.16 7.42 -17.29
C ASN A 205 -7.93 5.95 -17.68
N VAL A 206 -7.58 5.09 -16.73
CA VAL A 206 -7.44 3.65 -16.96
C VAL A 206 -8.77 2.98 -16.67
N PRO A 207 -9.42 2.29 -17.63
CA PRO A 207 -10.78 1.76 -17.46
C PRO A 207 -10.97 0.92 -16.19
N MET A 208 -10.05 -0.02 -15.92
CA MET A 208 -10.12 -0.86 -14.74
C MET A 208 -10.02 -0.07 -13.43
N TRP A 209 -9.19 0.98 -13.38
CA TRP A 209 -9.13 1.85 -12.20
C TRP A 209 -10.38 2.71 -12.06
N ALA A 210 -10.94 3.20 -13.16
CA ALA A 210 -12.19 3.95 -13.15
C ALA A 210 -13.32 3.13 -12.51
N ASP A 211 -13.45 1.86 -12.91
CA ASP A 211 -14.43 0.93 -12.36
C ASP A 211 -14.19 0.68 -10.85
N VAL A 212 -12.94 0.45 -10.45
CA VAL A 212 -12.55 0.26 -9.04
C VAL A 212 -12.89 1.49 -8.21
N ILE A 213 -12.54 2.69 -8.70
CA ILE A 213 -12.82 3.96 -8.02
C ILE A 213 -14.34 4.16 -7.90
N ALA A 214 -15.11 3.89 -8.95
CA ALA A 214 -16.57 4.00 -8.93
C ALA A 214 -17.21 3.05 -7.90
N MET A 215 -16.77 1.80 -7.84
CA MET A 215 -17.22 0.82 -6.84
C MET A 215 -16.90 1.27 -5.40
N LEU A 216 -15.71 1.83 -5.17
CA LEU A 216 -15.31 2.30 -3.84
C LEU A 216 -16.09 3.55 -3.42
N ARG A 217 -16.37 4.47 -4.36
CA ARG A 217 -17.21 5.65 -4.10
C ARG A 217 -18.65 5.26 -3.77
N SER A 218 -19.27 4.37 -4.55
CA SER A 218 -20.66 3.94 -4.31
C SER A 218 -20.83 3.20 -2.98
N ALA A 219 -19.81 2.47 -2.55
CA ALA A 219 -19.80 1.75 -1.27
C ALA A 219 -19.38 2.62 -0.05
N SER A 220 -19.18 3.94 -0.21
CA SER A 220 -18.64 4.82 0.84
C SER A 220 -17.30 4.35 1.41
N ARG A 221 -16.45 3.77 0.56
CA ARG A 221 -15.09 3.27 0.87
C ARG A 221 -14.00 4.12 0.22
N PHE A 222 -14.29 5.40 0.01
CA PHE A 222 -13.43 6.37 -0.65
C PHE A 222 -13.48 7.70 0.09
N GLY A 223 -12.34 8.31 0.38
CA GLY A 223 -12.30 9.63 1.00
C GLY A 223 -10.88 10.07 1.36
N SER A 224 -10.73 11.31 1.85
CA SER A 224 -9.44 11.88 2.28
C SER A 224 -9.05 11.55 3.72
N SER A 225 -9.91 10.83 4.45
CA SER A 225 -9.66 10.42 5.83
C SER A 225 -10.09 8.97 6.04
N LEU A 226 -9.27 8.20 6.75
CA LEU A 226 -9.57 6.83 7.14
C LEU A 226 -10.18 6.80 8.55
N GLU A 227 -11.34 6.16 8.69
CA GLU A 227 -12.00 6.00 9.98
C GLU A 227 -11.40 4.85 10.80
N LEU A 228 -10.92 5.17 12.00
CA LEU A 228 -10.35 4.20 12.94
C LEU A 228 -11.41 3.73 13.94
N GLU A 229 -11.28 2.48 14.39
CA GLU A 229 -12.16 1.89 15.40
C GLU A 229 -11.28 1.15 16.42
N CYS A 230 -11.32 1.57 17.70
CA CYS A 230 -10.60 0.86 18.75
C CYS A 230 -11.50 -0.25 19.27
N PRO A 231 -11.07 -1.52 19.20
CA PRO A 231 -11.87 -2.63 19.73
C PRO A 231 -12.11 -2.52 21.24
N ARG A 232 -11.31 -1.71 21.96
CA ARG A 232 -11.47 -1.45 23.40
C ARG A 232 -12.44 -0.31 23.72
N HIS A 233 -12.72 0.58 22.75
CA HIS A 233 -13.58 1.74 22.93
C HIS A 233 -14.43 1.96 21.66
N PRO A 234 -15.46 1.13 21.43
CA PRO A 234 -16.29 1.20 20.22
C PRO A 234 -17.08 2.51 20.10
N ASP A 235 -17.44 3.13 21.22
CA ASP A 235 -18.23 4.39 21.26
C ASP A 235 -17.36 5.66 21.31
N ALA A 236 -16.04 5.50 21.52
CA ALA A 236 -15.14 6.63 21.43
C ALA A 236 -14.93 6.96 19.94
N ARG A 237 -15.41 8.12 19.50
CA ARG A 237 -14.93 8.73 18.24
C ARG A 237 -13.43 8.95 18.39
N LEU A 238 -12.64 7.97 17.99
CA LEU A 238 -11.20 8.13 17.91
C LEU A 238 -10.97 9.16 16.84
N ALA A 239 -10.28 10.22 17.24
CA ALA A 239 -9.99 11.37 16.42
C ALA A 239 -9.52 10.92 15.03
N TRP A 240 -10.14 11.51 14.03
CA TRP A 240 -9.78 11.48 12.63
C TRP A 240 -8.26 11.44 12.46
N VAL A 241 -7.79 10.55 11.59
CA VAL A 241 -6.51 10.82 10.93
C VAL A 241 -6.79 11.91 9.89
N GLN A 242 -6.96 13.13 10.39
CA GLN A 242 -6.72 14.32 9.60
C GLN A 242 -5.23 14.60 9.82
N LEU A 243 -4.38 13.92 9.06
CA LEU A 243 -2.96 14.25 9.04
C LEU A 243 -2.82 15.57 8.27
N ALA A 244 -3.18 16.65 8.97
CA ALA A 244 -2.73 17.99 8.63
C ALA A 244 -1.21 17.96 8.67
N LEU A 245 -0.60 18.09 7.48
CA LEU A 245 0.65 18.80 7.35
C LEU A 245 0.34 20.29 7.39
#